data_AF-A0A4V2LXH7-F1
#
_entry.id   AF-A0A4V2LXH7-F1
#
_cell.length_a   1.000
_cell.length_b   1.000
_cell.length_c   1.000
_cell.angle_alpha   90.00
_cell.angle_beta   90.00
_cell.angle_gamma   90.00
#
_symmetry.space_group_name_H-M   'P 1'
#
loop_
_entity.id
_entity.type
_entity.pdbx_description
1 polymer ?
#
loop_
_entity_poly.entity_id
_entity_poly.type
_entity_poly.pdbx_seq_one_letter_code
_entity_poly.pdbx_strand_id
1 'polypeptide(L)'
;MRALEPSRGRRFFNYFPAKEDVITQPDPQERAVWADIQARHVDTEPLWQALTATVLEGLASIEDSFVALRRIKASAPAMAATFGKGSRWISEDLRQWVERRTPAEQLPAARLQLNVVMAALMTAYEQWQPDEPFGDFIDTARRHLAAAGAGFAGPAGR
;
A
#
# COMPACT_ATOMS: atom_id res chain seq x y z
N MET A 1 26.80 -44.37 -0.82
CA MET A 1 26.84 -43.03 -1.44
C MET A 1 25.40 -42.53 -1.56
N ARG A 2 24.93 -41.75 -0.59
CA ARG A 2 23.52 -41.32 -0.48
C ARG A 2 23.46 -39.80 -0.69
N ALA A 3 22.74 -39.37 -1.73
CA ALA A 3 22.51 -37.97 -2.03
C ALA A 3 21.67 -37.32 -0.92
N LEU A 4 22.08 -36.12 -0.49
CA LEU A 4 21.29 -35.25 0.38
C LEU A 4 20.56 -34.24 -0.50
N GLU A 5 19.23 -34.31 -0.48
CA GLU A 5 18.35 -33.31 -1.08
C GLU A 5 18.52 -31.95 -0.39
N PRO A 6 18.48 -30.82 -1.13
CA PRO A 6 18.45 -29.51 -0.51
C PRO A 6 17.07 -29.25 0.13
N SER A 7 17.07 -29.05 1.44
CA SER A 7 15.90 -28.69 2.24
C SER A 7 15.28 -27.38 1.77
N ARG A 8 14.06 -27.47 1.21
CA ARG A 8 13.15 -26.33 0.99
C ARG A 8 12.67 -25.82 2.34
N GLY A 9 13.36 -24.85 2.92
CA GLY A 9 12.94 -24.31 4.22
C GLY A 9 13.78 -23.16 4.74
N ARG A 10 13.92 -22.06 3.98
CA ARG A 10 14.46 -20.81 4.54
C ARG A 10 14.09 -19.55 3.74
N ARG A 11 12.83 -19.12 3.83
CA ARG A 11 12.42 -17.75 3.41
C ARG A 11 11.39 -17.09 4.35
N PHE A 12 11.26 -17.57 5.59
CA PHE A 12 10.29 -17.01 6.55
C PHE A 12 10.90 -16.24 7.74
N PHE A 13 12.23 -16.17 7.86
CA PHE A 13 12.90 -15.64 9.07
C PHE A 13 13.87 -14.47 8.85
N ASN A 14 13.76 -13.72 7.75
CA ASN A 14 14.54 -12.48 7.62
C ASN A 14 13.90 -11.25 8.28
N TYR A 15 12.80 -11.42 9.05
CA TYR A 15 12.11 -10.29 9.69
C TYR A 15 12.67 -9.85 11.04
N PHE A 16 13.69 -10.51 11.60
CA PHE A 16 14.33 -10.03 12.84
C PHE A 16 15.83 -10.32 12.93
N PRO A 17 16.70 -9.36 12.59
CA PRO A 17 17.87 -9.06 13.38
C PRO A 17 17.54 -7.87 14.30
N ALA A 18 17.64 -8.08 15.60
CA ALA A 18 17.57 -7.02 16.59
C ALA A 18 18.61 -5.92 16.26
N LYS A 19 18.08 -4.69 16.11
CA LYS A 19 18.67 -3.34 16.32
C LYS A 19 18.14 -2.39 15.24
N GLU A 20 16.91 -1.96 15.51
CA GLU A 20 16.19 -0.69 15.25
C GLU A 20 16.60 0.30 14.12
N ASP A 21 17.81 0.25 13.55
CA ASP A 21 18.28 1.20 12.53
C ASP A 21 18.20 0.67 11.08
N VAL A 22 18.13 -0.66 10.87
CA VAL A 22 18.05 -1.26 9.51
C VAL A 22 16.63 -1.21 8.92
N ILE A 23 15.61 -0.93 9.75
CA ILE A 23 14.18 -0.89 9.37
C ILE A 23 13.80 0.37 8.55
N THR A 24 14.76 1.24 8.26
CA THR A 24 14.51 2.55 7.63
C THR A 24 14.67 2.56 6.11
N GLN A 25 15.32 1.54 5.54
CA GLN A 25 15.55 1.43 4.10
C GLN A 25 14.54 0.41 3.53
N PRO A 26 13.70 0.81 2.57
CA PRO A 26 12.79 -0.11 1.90
C PRO A 26 13.57 -1.22 1.22
N ASP A 27 13.00 -2.42 1.18
CA ASP A 27 13.56 -3.52 0.39
C ASP A 27 13.75 -3.03 -1.08
N PRO A 28 14.97 -3.08 -1.64
CA PRO A 28 15.20 -2.70 -3.03
C PRO A 28 14.29 -3.44 -4.03
N GLN A 29 13.92 -4.68 -3.72
CA GLN A 29 12.99 -5.45 -4.55
C GLN A 29 11.58 -4.86 -4.48
N GLU A 30 11.12 -4.47 -3.30
CA GLU A 30 9.82 -3.82 -3.13
C GLU A 30 9.79 -2.47 -3.86
N ARG A 31 10.87 -1.68 -3.78
CA ARG A 31 10.99 -0.43 -4.57
C ARG A 31 10.90 -0.67 -6.07
N ALA A 32 11.56 -1.72 -6.58
CA ALA A 32 11.52 -2.05 -8.00
C ALA A 32 10.09 -2.41 -8.44
N VAL A 33 9.39 -3.21 -7.63
CA VAL A 33 7.98 -3.56 -7.89
C VAL A 33 7.10 -2.31 -7.94
N TRP A 34 7.23 -1.39 -6.97
CA TRP A 34 6.46 -0.15 -6.95
C TRP A 34 6.78 0.78 -8.14
N ALA A 35 8.05 0.87 -8.55
CA ALA A 35 8.46 1.60 -9.73
C ALA A 35 7.83 1.01 -11.01
N ASP A 36 7.83 -0.32 -11.15
CA ASP A 36 7.21 -1.01 -12.29
C ASP A 36 5.69 -0.83 -12.33
N ILE A 37 5.02 -0.82 -11.17
CA ILE A 37 3.59 -0.50 -11.08
C ILE A 37 3.34 0.95 -11.53
N GLN A 38 4.08 1.92 -10.99
CA GLN A 38 3.96 3.32 -11.37
C GLN A 38 4.19 3.57 -12.86
N ALA A 39 5.18 2.90 -13.45
CA ALA A 39 5.49 3.00 -14.88
C ALA A 39 4.33 2.51 -15.74
N ARG A 40 3.60 1.47 -15.33
CA ARG A 40 2.44 0.96 -16.08
C ARG A 40 1.23 1.88 -16.06
N HIS A 41 1.14 2.75 -15.06
CA HIS A 41 0.02 3.70 -14.90
C HIS A 41 0.39 5.14 -15.28
N VAL A 42 1.61 5.39 -15.77
CA VAL A 42 2.13 6.74 -16.07
C VAL A 42 1.43 7.44 -17.23
N ASP A 43 0.80 6.70 -18.13
CA ASP A 43 0.06 7.26 -19.28
C ASP A 43 -1.46 7.18 -19.11
N THR A 44 -1.94 6.67 -17.97
CA THR A 44 -3.38 6.56 -17.68
C THR A 44 -3.95 7.93 -17.33
N GLU A 45 -4.72 8.52 -18.23
CA GLU A 45 -5.51 9.73 -18.00
C GLU A 45 -6.97 9.36 -17.69
N PRO A 46 -7.62 9.98 -16.68
CA PRO A 46 -7.14 11.04 -15.78
C PRO A 46 -6.29 10.54 -14.59
N LEU A 47 -5.53 11.44 -13.95
CA LEU A 47 -4.67 11.17 -12.77
C LEU A 47 -5.36 10.32 -11.68
N TRP A 48 -6.64 10.58 -11.40
CA TRP A 48 -7.41 9.81 -10.43
C TRP A 48 -7.42 8.30 -10.74
N GLN A 49 -7.61 7.93 -12.01
CA GLN A 49 -7.62 6.54 -12.44
C GLN A 49 -6.23 5.91 -12.31
N ALA A 50 -5.18 6.63 -12.72
CA ALA A 50 -3.82 6.16 -12.57
C ALA A 50 -3.44 5.91 -11.11
N LEU A 51 -3.76 6.87 -10.24
CA LEU A 51 -3.42 6.81 -8.83
C LEU A 51 -4.19 5.69 -8.12
N THR A 52 -5.49 5.55 -8.36
CA THR A 52 -6.31 4.48 -7.76
C THR A 52 -5.87 3.10 -8.23
N ALA A 53 -5.56 2.93 -9.51
CA ALA A 53 -5.02 1.67 -10.03
C ALA A 53 -3.64 1.35 -9.44
N THR A 54 -2.73 2.33 -9.38
CA THR A 54 -1.38 2.19 -8.80
C THR A 54 -1.44 1.73 -7.36
N VAL A 55 -2.25 2.36 -6.51
CA VAL A 55 -2.30 1.99 -5.08
C VAL A 55 -2.95 0.64 -4.84
N LEU A 56 -4.01 0.29 -5.59
CA LEU A 56 -4.67 -1.01 -5.45
C LEU A 56 -3.77 -2.15 -5.89
N GLU A 57 -3.03 -1.95 -6.98
CA GLU A 57 -2.04 -2.92 -7.43
C GLU A 57 -0.84 -3.01 -6.48
N GLY A 58 -0.37 -1.87 -5.98
CA GLY A 58 0.66 -1.81 -4.94
C GLY A 58 0.28 -2.60 -3.70
N LEU A 59 -0.95 -2.44 -3.20
CA LEU A 59 -1.48 -3.21 -2.07
C LEU A 59 -1.54 -4.71 -2.36
N ALA A 60 -2.01 -5.11 -3.54
CA ALA A 60 -2.03 -6.52 -3.94
C ALA A 60 -0.63 -7.14 -4.01
N SER A 61 0.39 -6.37 -4.41
CA SER A 61 1.78 -6.84 -4.47
C SER A 61 2.39 -7.15 -3.09
N ILE A 62 1.80 -6.63 -2.02
CA ILE A 62 2.26 -6.79 -0.63
C ILE A 62 1.24 -7.52 0.26
N GLU A 63 0.28 -8.24 -0.31
CA GLU A 63 -0.82 -8.89 0.43
C GLU A 63 -0.33 -9.70 1.64
N ASP A 64 0.60 -10.63 1.43
CA ASP A 64 1.08 -11.54 2.48
C ASP A 64 1.68 -10.77 3.68
N SER A 65 2.52 -9.77 3.40
CA SER A 65 3.18 -8.98 4.45
C SER A 65 2.20 -8.01 5.11
N PHE A 66 1.24 -7.47 4.37
CA PHE A 66 0.19 -6.59 4.86
C PHE A 66 -0.75 -7.32 5.83
N VAL A 67 -1.21 -8.52 5.46
CA VAL A 67 -2.05 -9.38 6.31
C VAL A 67 -1.31 -9.81 7.57
N ALA A 68 -0.06 -10.26 7.42
CA ALA A 68 0.77 -10.64 8.57
C ALA A 68 0.94 -9.45 9.54
N LEU A 69 1.23 -8.26 9.00
CA LEU A 69 1.39 -7.07 9.80
C LEU A 69 0.10 -6.65 10.51
N ARG A 70 -1.06 -6.73 9.85
CA ARG A 70 -2.38 -6.43 10.46
C ARG A 70 -2.64 -7.32 11.67
N ARG A 71 -2.35 -8.62 11.56
CA ARG A 71 -2.53 -9.60 12.65
C ARG A 71 -1.57 -9.33 13.80
N ILE A 72 -0.30 -9.05 13.51
CA ILE A 72 0.70 -8.69 14.53
C ILE A 72 0.27 -7.42 15.29
N LYS A 73 -0.19 -6.38 14.58
CA LYS A 73 -0.69 -5.14 15.21
C LYS A 73 -1.90 -5.39 16.12
N ALA A 74 -2.77 -6.33 15.77
CA ALA A 74 -3.91 -6.71 16.61
C ALA A 74 -3.49 -7.50 17.86
N SER A 75 -2.50 -8.38 17.76
CA SER A 75 -2.03 -9.20 18.89
C SER A 75 -0.99 -8.51 19.79
N ALA A 76 -0.26 -7.52 19.27
CA ALA A 76 0.84 -6.84 19.97
C ALA A 76 0.85 -5.31 19.72
N PRO A 77 -0.08 -4.56 20.34
CA PRO A 77 -0.22 -3.11 20.12
C PRO A 77 1.06 -2.32 20.45
N ALA A 78 1.85 -2.77 21.42
CA ALA A 78 3.11 -2.13 21.82
C ALA A 78 4.17 -2.09 20.69
N MET A 79 4.04 -2.94 19.66
CA MET A 79 4.95 -2.96 18.51
C MET A 79 4.46 -2.10 17.33
N ALA A 80 3.25 -1.53 17.38
CA ALA A 80 2.64 -0.83 16.25
C ALA A 80 3.46 0.38 15.75
N ALA A 81 4.12 1.09 16.66
CA ALA A 81 4.95 2.26 16.34
C ALA A 81 6.21 1.90 15.51
N THR A 82 6.78 0.71 15.75
CA THR A 82 7.96 0.22 15.02
C THR A 82 7.63 -0.09 13.56
N PHE A 83 6.45 -0.66 13.31
CA PHE A 83 6.03 -1.02 11.96
C PHE A 83 5.60 0.17 11.10
N GLY A 84 5.12 1.26 11.71
CA GLY A 84 4.71 2.47 10.96
C GLY A 84 5.86 3.19 10.24
N LYS A 85 7.11 3.00 10.69
CA LYS A 85 8.30 3.57 10.04
C LYS A 85 8.60 2.91 8.70
N GLY A 86 8.36 1.60 8.58
CA GLY A 86 8.68 0.79 7.40
C GLY A 86 7.79 1.04 6.18
N SER A 87 6.58 1.59 6.35
CA SER A 87 5.67 1.88 5.23
C SER A 87 5.66 3.35 4.80
N ARG A 88 6.35 4.24 5.52
CA ARG A 88 6.34 5.68 5.26
C ARG A 88 6.92 6.05 3.89
N TRP A 89 7.83 5.23 3.37
CA TRP A 89 8.46 5.47 2.07
C TRP A 89 7.47 5.36 0.90
N ILE A 90 6.45 4.50 1.00
CA ILE A 90 5.45 4.32 -0.07
C ILE A 90 4.66 5.62 -0.28
N SER A 91 4.19 6.22 0.80
CA SER A 91 3.46 7.49 0.74
C SER A 91 4.32 8.62 0.16
N GLU A 92 5.60 8.64 0.50
CA GLU A 92 6.55 9.63 -0.02
C GLU A 92 6.88 9.39 -1.50
N ASP A 93 7.03 8.13 -1.91
CA ASP A 93 7.28 7.75 -3.29
C ASP A 93 6.08 8.07 -4.19
N LEU A 94 4.86 7.77 -3.74
CA LEU A 94 3.61 8.18 -4.40
C LEU A 94 3.50 9.71 -4.54
N ARG A 95 3.87 10.46 -3.49
CA ARG A 95 3.90 11.92 -3.54
C ARG A 95 4.84 12.43 -4.62
N GLN A 96 6.06 11.89 -4.67
CA GLN A 96 7.05 12.26 -5.69
C GLN A 96 6.59 11.86 -7.09
N TRP A 97 5.97 10.69 -7.25
CA TRP A 97 5.41 10.26 -8.52
C TRP A 97 4.32 11.22 -9.03
N VAL A 98 3.38 11.62 -8.17
CA VAL A 98 2.36 12.62 -8.50
C VAL A 98 2.99 13.97 -8.86
N GLU A 99 3.98 14.42 -8.08
CA GLU A 99 4.66 15.70 -8.32
C GLU A 99 5.45 15.73 -9.64
N ARG A 100 6.09 14.62 -10.02
CA ARG A 100 6.82 14.53 -11.31
C ARG A 100 5.92 14.56 -12.52
N ARG A 101 4.70 14.04 -12.40
CA ARG A 101 3.76 13.85 -13.52
C ARG A 101 2.82 15.06 -13.72
N THR A 102 2.65 15.88 -12.69
CA THR A 102 1.64 16.94 -12.68
C THR A 102 2.27 18.31 -12.93
N PRO A 103 1.77 19.11 -13.89
CA PRO A 103 2.15 20.51 -14.06
C PRO A 103 1.97 21.33 -12.78
N ALA A 104 2.82 22.34 -12.56
CA ALA A 104 2.88 23.09 -11.30
C ALA A 104 1.53 23.72 -10.91
N GLU A 105 0.77 24.20 -11.89
CA GLU A 105 -0.55 24.81 -11.74
C GLU A 105 -1.64 23.81 -11.32
N GLN A 106 -1.44 22.51 -11.57
CA GLN A 106 -2.36 21.43 -11.20
C GLN A 106 -1.95 20.70 -9.91
N LEU A 107 -0.75 20.97 -9.37
CA LEU A 107 -0.23 20.32 -8.16
C LEU A 107 -1.16 20.40 -6.94
N PRO A 108 -1.84 21.53 -6.64
CA PRO A 108 -2.77 21.56 -5.51
C PRO A 108 -3.91 20.54 -5.65
N ALA A 109 -4.48 20.42 -6.86
CA ALA A 109 -5.55 19.46 -7.14
C ALA A 109 -5.04 18.00 -7.12
N ALA A 110 -3.86 17.75 -7.68
CA ALA A 110 -3.24 16.42 -7.66
C ALA A 110 -2.88 15.95 -6.24
N ARG A 111 -2.34 16.85 -5.40
CA ARG A 111 -2.08 16.56 -3.98
C ARG A 111 -3.37 16.27 -3.21
N LEU A 112 -4.44 17.01 -3.51
CA LEU A 112 -5.75 16.71 -2.92
C LEU A 112 -6.24 15.31 -3.32
N GLN A 113 -6.13 14.93 -4.59
CA GLN A 113 -6.47 13.57 -5.04
C GLN A 113 -5.66 12.50 -4.28
N LEU A 114 -4.33 12.68 -4.15
CA LEU A 114 -3.49 11.79 -3.35
C LEU A 114 -3.97 11.67 -1.90
N ASN A 115 -4.24 12.79 -1.23
CA ASN A 115 -4.72 12.77 0.15
C ASN A 115 -6.06 12.05 0.28
N VAL A 116 -6.98 12.23 -0.67
CA VAL A 116 -8.28 11.54 -0.66
C VAL A 116 -8.10 10.04 -0.87
N VAL A 117 -7.21 9.62 -1.77
CA VAL A 117 -6.88 8.20 -1.95
C VAL A 117 -6.34 7.61 -0.64
N MET A 118 -5.38 8.27 0.00
CA MET A 118 -4.80 7.80 1.26
C MET A 118 -5.83 7.72 2.38
N ALA A 119 -6.73 8.70 2.47
CA ALA A 119 -7.83 8.69 3.43
C ALA A 119 -8.79 7.52 3.18
N ALA A 120 -9.21 7.29 1.94
CA ALA A 120 -10.08 6.18 1.57
C ALA A 120 -9.48 4.80 1.91
N LEU A 121 -8.18 4.61 1.65
CA LEU A 121 -7.47 3.39 2.01
C LEU A 121 -7.37 3.20 3.53
N MET A 122 -7.07 4.27 4.27
CA MET A 122 -7.02 4.22 5.74
C MET A 122 -8.39 3.88 6.33
N THR A 123 -9.46 4.49 5.82
CA THR A 123 -10.83 4.19 6.25
C THR A 123 -11.19 2.72 5.99
N ALA A 124 -10.83 2.17 4.83
CA ALA A 124 -11.02 0.74 4.55
C ALA A 124 -10.21 -0.14 5.52
N TYR A 125 -8.96 0.23 5.80
CA TYR A 125 -8.06 -0.53 6.69
C TYR A 125 -8.55 -0.54 8.15
N GLU A 126 -9.09 0.59 8.64
CA GLU A 126 -9.63 0.70 9.99
C GLU A 126 -10.89 -0.15 10.21
N GLN A 127 -11.71 -0.33 9.16
CA GLN A 127 -12.90 -1.18 9.19
C GLN A 127 -12.56 -2.67 9.11
N TRP A 128 -11.51 -3.01 8.37
CA TRP A 128 -11.11 -4.38 8.09
C TRP A 128 -10.57 -5.11 9.33
N GLN A 129 -11.12 -6.29 9.61
CA GLN A 129 -10.71 -7.13 10.73
C GLN A 129 -9.53 -8.07 10.37
N PRO A 130 -8.67 -8.44 11.33
CA PRO A 130 -7.48 -9.28 11.04
C PRO A 130 -7.77 -10.71 10.55
N ASP A 131 -8.97 -11.21 10.82
CA ASP A 131 -9.49 -12.52 10.44
C ASP A 131 -10.30 -12.49 9.14
N GLU A 132 -10.68 -11.31 8.65
CA GLU A 132 -11.32 -11.14 7.34
C GLU A 132 -10.32 -11.40 6.20
N PRO A 133 -10.77 -11.97 5.06
CA PRO A 133 -9.98 -12.08 3.84
C PRO A 133 -9.42 -10.72 3.38
N PHE A 134 -8.22 -10.71 2.80
CA PHE A 134 -7.63 -9.51 2.21
C PHE A 134 -8.45 -8.95 1.04
N GLY A 135 -9.14 -9.83 0.30
CA GLY A 135 -10.06 -9.44 -0.77
C GLY A 135 -11.15 -8.47 -0.29
N ASP A 136 -11.67 -8.65 0.92
CA ASP A 136 -12.72 -7.80 1.48
C ASP A 136 -12.23 -6.38 1.78
N PHE A 137 -10.96 -6.25 2.20
CA PHE A 137 -10.28 -4.96 2.32
C PHE A 137 -10.13 -4.27 0.95
N ILE A 138 -9.67 -5.00 -0.08
CA ILE A 138 -9.49 -4.46 -1.43
C ILE A 138 -10.83 -4.02 -2.03
N ASP A 139 -11.89 -4.79 -1.87
CA ASP A 139 -13.22 -4.46 -2.37
C ASP A 139 -13.80 -3.24 -1.66
N THR A 140 -13.58 -3.13 -0.35
CA THR A 140 -13.98 -1.95 0.43
C THR A 140 -13.18 -0.71 0.03
N ALA A 141 -11.87 -0.82 -0.16
CA ALA A 141 -11.03 0.24 -0.68
C ALA A 141 -11.50 0.70 -2.07
N ARG A 142 -11.77 -0.22 -2.99
CA ARG A 142 -12.32 0.08 -4.33
C ARG A 142 -13.62 0.86 -4.25
N ARG A 143 -14.55 0.47 -3.36
CA ARG A 143 -15.82 1.18 -3.17
C ARG A 143 -15.62 2.61 -2.65
N HIS A 144 -14.75 2.80 -1.66
CA HIS A 144 -14.44 4.15 -1.14
C HIS A 144 -13.80 5.04 -2.21
N LEU A 145 -12.86 4.50 -3.00
CA LEU A 145 -12.22 5.22 -4.10
C LEU A 145 -13.24 5.55 -5.22
N ALA A 146 -14.13 4.61 -5.57
CA ALA A 146 -15.19 4.89 -6.54
C ALA A 146 -16.13 6.00 -6.06
N ALA A 147 -16.57 5.96 -4.80
CA ALA A 147 -17.41 7.00 -4.21
C ALA A 147 -16.70 8.36 -4.16
N ALA A 148 -15.44 8.40 -3.75
CA ALA A 148 -14.65 9.63 -3.71
C ALA A 148 -14.45 10.24 -5.10
N GLY A 149 -14.19 9.41 -6.12
CA GLY A 149 -14.03 9.84 -7.51
C GLY A 149 -15.33 10.33 -8.16
N ALA A 150 -16.48 9.75 -7.78
CA ALA A 150 -17.80 10.19 -8.23
C ALA A 150 -18.29 11.46 -7.49
N GLY A 151 -17.66 11.79 -6.35
CA GLY A 151 -18.02 12.93 -5.50
C GLY A 151 -19.03 12.55 -4.41
N PHE A 152 -18.79 13.07 -3.21
CA PHE A 152 -19.62 12.81 -2.02
C PHE A 152 -20.99 13.51 -2.02
N ALA A 153 -21.24 14.39 -2.99
CA ALA A 153 -22.50 15.11 -3.14
C ALA A 153 -23.57 14.32 -3.91
N GLY A 154 -23.23 13.14 -4.44
CA GLY A 154 -24.22 12.22 -5.01
C GLY A 154 -25.20 11.73 -3.94
N PRO A 155 -26.40 11.26 -4.31
CA PRO A 155 -27.32 10.66 -3.35
C PRO A 155 -26.61 9.49 -2.67
N ALA A 156 -26.54 9.52 -1.33
CA ALA A 156 -26.06 8.38 -0.55
C ALA A 156 -26.79 7.13 -1.06
N GLY A 157 -26.03 6.23 -1.69
CA GLY A 157 -26.60 5.06 -2.35
C GLY A 157 -27.46 4.27 -1.36
N ARG A 158 -28.69 3.97 -1.80
CA ARG A 158 -29.61 3.01 -1.18
C ARG A 158 -29.00 1.63 -1.10
#